data_AF-A0A4Y8S512-F1
#
_entry.id   AF-A0A4Y8S512-F1
#
_cell.length_a   1.000
_cell.length_b   1.000
_cell.length_c   1.000
_cell.angle_alpha   90.00
_cell.angle_beta   90.00
_cell.angle_gamma   90.00
#
_symmetry.space_group_name_H-M   'P 1'
#
loop_
_entity.id
_entity.type
_entity.pdbx_description
1 polymer ?
#
loop_
_entity_poly.entity_id
_entity_poly.type
_entity_poly.pdbx_seq_one_letter_code
_entity_poly.pdbx_strand_id
1 'polypeptide(L)'
;MSRAQVVRPAGAGHETLYVLLAAALIVLLAAGVVGLRGERQDEVSIAAHQLDARRDLNGAEQGIHTDLWVAADEIRALREESGEAPDARALAEEGLPPFVADASSQSRGGHQWSRLENGAYLGRTQDPQVAGSFLVIVPVAADAQADIWLRRDSAAMAPDALDNDTLIAAGWQQIVTHYDAGVTRQHRH
;
A
#
# COMPACT_ATOMS: atom_id res chain seq x y z
N MET A 1 76.51 -16.59 21.96
CA MET A 1 75.48 -17.26 22.79
C MET A 1 74.15 -16.54 22.58
N SER A 2 73.21 -17.13 21.85
CA SER A 2 71.90 -16.52 21.54
C SER A 2 70.91 -16.83 22.66
N ARG A 3 70.30 -15.79 23.25
CA ARG A 3 69.35 -15.90 24.36
C ARG A 3 67.94 -15.96 23.77
N ALA A 4 67.41 -17.17 23.60
CA ALA A 4 66.02 -17.36 23.16
C ALA A 4 65.06 -16.94 24.29
N GLN A 5 64.27 -15.90 24.05
CA GLN A 5 63.20 -15.46 24.94
C GLN A 5 61.89 -16.10 24.51
N VAL A 6 61.41 -17.08 25.28
CA VAL A 6 60.10 -17.69 25.07
C VAL A 6 59.04 -16.77 25.66
N VAL A 7 58.28 -16.09 24.80
CA VAL A 7 57.11 -15.31 25.20
C VAL A 7 55.94 -16.27 25.39
N ARG A 8 55.40 -16.39 26.60
CA ARG A 8 54.16 -17.14 26.84
C ARG A 8 53.03 -16.47 26.07
N PRO A 9 52.17 -17.23 25.35
CA PRO A 9 51.00 -16.64 24.71
C PRO A 9 50.15 -15.95 25.78
N ALA A 10 49.79 -14.68 25.54
CA ALA A 10 48.83 -13.98 26.37
C ALA A 10 47.55 -14.84 26.41
N GLY A 11 47.06 -15.14 27.61
CA GLY A 11 45.90 -16.00 27.82
C GLY A 11 44.59 -15.36 27.34
N ALA A 12 44.43 -15.21 26.02
CA ALA A 12 43.28 -14.59 25.35
C ALA A 12 41.98 -15.40 25.47
N GLY A 13 42.04 -16.62 26.04
CA GLY A 13 40.88 -17.49 26.20
C GLY A 13 39.77 -16.87 27.03
N HIS A 14 40.10 -16.08 28.07
CA HIS A 14 39.10 -15.44 28.92
C HIS A 14 38.47 -14.22 28.23
N GLU A 15 39.26 -13.43 27.50
CA GLU A 15 38.76 -12.25 26.79
C GLU A 15 37.83 -12.66 25.63
N THR A 16 38.21 -13.66 24.84
CA THR A 16 37.33 -14.23 23.80
C THR A 16 36.09 -14.85 24.41
N LEU A 17 36.20 -15.52 25.55
CA LEU A 17 35.05 -16.08 26.26
C LEU A 17 34.08 -15.00 26.74
N TYR A 18 34.56 -13.89 27.30
CA TYR A 18 33.71 -12.78 27.72
C TYR A 18 33.01 -12.12 26.52
N VAL A 19 33.71 -11.96 25.39
CA VAL A 19 33.10 -11.42 24.16
C VAL A 19 32.01 -12.36 23.63
N LEU A 20 32.27 -13.67 23.62
CA LEU A 20 31.28 -14.67 23.19
C LEU A 20 30.06 -14.70 24.11
N LEU A 21 30.26 -14.61 25.43
CA LEU A 21 29.17 -14.56 26.40
C LEU A 21 28.34 -13.28 26.25
N ALA A 22 28.99 -12.13 26.03
CA ALA A 22 28.30 -10.88 25.78
C ALA A 22 27.48 -10.93 24.47
N ALA A 23 28.05 -11.48 23.39
CA ALA A 23 27.36 -11.67 22.12
C ALA A 23 26.15 -12.61 22.27
N ALA A 24 26.31 -13.74 22.95
CA ALA A 24 25.23 -14.69 23.23
C ALA A 24 24.11 -14.05 24.07
N LEU A 25 24.47 -13.24 25.08
CA LEU A 25 23.50 -12.50 25.88
C LEU A 25 22.70 -11.51 25.03
N ILE A 26 23.36 -10.76 24.14
CA ILE A 26 22.68 -9.84 23.22
C ILE A 26 21.71 -10.60 22.31
N VAL A 27 22.13 -11.73 21.74
CA VAL A 27 21.26 -12.55 20.88
C VAL A 27 20.06 -13.09 21.65
N LEU A 28 20.26 -13.57 22.89
CA LEU A 28 19.17 -14.03 23.75
C LEU A 28 18.21 -12.92 24.14
N LEU A 29 18.72 -11.72 24.45
CA LEU A 29 17.89 -10.56 24.74
C LEU A 29 17.12 -10.11 23.49
N ALA A 30 17.76 -10.09 22.32
CA ALA A 30 17.10 -9.76 21.06
C ALA A 30 16.01 -10.79 20.72
N ALA A 31 16.32 -12.09 20.83
CA ALA A 31 15.35 -13.17 20.64
C ALA A 31 14.21 -13.10 21.67
N GLY A 32 14.51 -12.76 22.92
CA GLY A 32 13.51 -12.54 23.97
C GLY A 32 12.63 -11.34 23.67
N VAL A 33 13.19 -10.21 23.25
CA VAL A 33 12.44 -9.04 22.80
C VAL A 33 11.60 -9.37 21.58
N VAL A 34 12.14 -10.07 20.58
CA VAL A 34 11.42 -10.51 19.39
C VAL A 34 10.32 -11.50 19.74
N GLY A 35 10.53 -12.43 20.67
CA GLY A 35 9.50 -13.37 21.12
C GLY A 35 8.40 -12.69 21.95
N LEU A 36 8.78 -11.82 22.88
CA LEU A 36 7.84 -11.05 23.72
C LEU A 36 7.08 -9.97 22.92
N ARG A 37 7.66 -9.49 21.81
CA ARG A 37 7.05 -8.53 20.89
C ARG A 37 6.41 -9.21 19.67
N GLY A 38 6.70 -10.49 19.44
CA GLY A 38 6.39 -11.25 18.22
C GLY A 38 4.92 -11.62 18.04
N GLU A 39 4.11 -11.43 19.08
CA GLU A 39 2.65 -11.62 19.01
C GLU A 39 1.87 -10.37 19.42
N ARG A 40 2.52 -9.20 19.46
CA ARG A 40 1.84 -7.91 19.32
C ARG A 40 1.97 -7.41 17.89
N GLN A 41 1.63 -8.26 16.94
CA GLN A 41 0.91 -7.74 15.80
C GLN A 41 -0.45 -7.42 16.38
N ASP A 42 -0.72 -6.14 16.64
CA ASP A 42 -2.10 -5.70 16.68
C ASP A 42 -2.66 -6.10 15.32
N GLU A 43 -3.29 -7.27 15.30
CA GLU A 43 -4.21 -7.71 14.29
C GLU A 43 -5.32 -6.66 14.33
N VAL A 44 -5.06 -5.49 13.74
CA VAL A 44 -6.11 -4.61 13.27
C VAL A 44 -6.88 -5.52 12.35
N SER A 45 -8.00 -6.03 12.85
CA SER A 45 -8.85 -6.96 12.14
C SER A 45 -9.32 -6.22 10.89
N ILE A 46 -8.60 -6.42 9.79
CA ILE A 46 -9.03 -5.96 8.47
C ILE A 46 -10.39 -6.62 8.30
N ALA A 47 -11.44 -5.80 8.22
CA ALA A 47 -12.77 -6.35 7.99
C ALA A 47 -12.70 -7.15 6.68
N ALA A 48 -13.44 -8.26 6.54
CA ALA A 48 -13.30 -9.14 5.37
C ALA A 48 -13.47 -8.43 4.01
N HIS A 49 -14.09 -7.24 4.01
CA HIS A 49 -14.27 -6.38 2.85
C HIS A 49 -13.14 -5.36 2.65
N GLN A 50 -12.08 -5.36 3.43
CA GLN A 50 -10.95 -4.44 3.32
C GLN A 50 -9.71 -5.18 2.82
N LEU A 51 -8.86 -4.44 2.11
CA LEU A 51 -7.56 -4.89 1.62
C LEU A 51 -6.51 -3.89 2.08
N ASP A 52 -5.45 -4.37 2.72
CA ASP A 52 -4.30 -3.53 3.04
C ASP A 52 -3.50 -3.22 1.78
N ALA A 53 -3.38 -1.94 1.45
CA ALA A 53 -2.67 -1.48 0.24
C ALA A 53 -1.23 -2.00 0.12
N ARG A 54 -0.56 -2.29 1.25
CA ARG A 54 0.83 -2.78 1.27
C ARG A 54 0.94 -4.30 1.20
N ARG A 55 -0.01 -5.01 1.82
CA ARG A 55 0.10 -6.46 2.00
C ARG A 55 -0.73 -7.25 1.00
N ASP A 56 -1.90 -6.74 0.65
CA ASP A 56 -2.92 -7.52 -0.06
C ASP A 56 -2.97 -7.21 -1.56
N LEU A 57 -2.33 -6.13 -2.00
CA LEU A 57 -2.23 -5.76 -3.42
C LEU A 57 -0.98 -6.34 -4.09
N ASN A 58 -1.13 -6.81 -5.33
CA ASN A 58 0.01 -7.17 -6.17
C ASN A 58 0.72 -5.92 -6.75
N GLY A 59 1.88 -6.09 -7.39
CA GLY A 59 2.66 -4.95 -7.90
C GLY A 59 1.94 -4.08 -8.94
N ALA A 60 1.12 -4.67 -9.81
CA ALA A 60 0.32 -3.91 -10.79
C ALA A 60 -0.81 -3.14 -10.09
N GLU A 61 -1.51 -3.79 -9.16
CA GLU A 61 -2.58 -3.19 -8.36
C GLU A 61 -2.07 -2.06 -7.45
N GLN A 62 -0.89 -2.21 -6.83
CA GLN A 62 -0.23 -1.16 -6.05
C GLN A 62 0.10 0.06 -6.91
N GLY A 63 0.57 -0.19 -8.13
CA GLY A 63 0.82 0.85 -9.12
C GLY A 63 -0.44 1.64 -9.45
N ILE A 64 -1.52 0.95 -9.85
CA ILE A 64 -2.81 1.57 -10.15
C ILE A 64 -3.34 2.34 -8.94
N HIS A 65 -3.31 1.75 -7.75
CA HIS A 65 -3.74 2.41 -6.52
C HIS A 65 -2.98 3.72 -6.28
N THR A 66 -1.67 3.73 -6.49
CA THR A 66 -0.83 4.93 -6.36
C THR A 66 -1.20 5.99 -7.39
N ASP A 67 -1.40 5.59 -8.65
CA ASP A 67 -1.80 6.50 -9.72
C ASP A 67 -3.18 7.12 -9.43
N LEU A 68 -4.14 6.32 -8.93
CA LEU A 68 -5.48 6.77 -8.57
C LEU A 68 -5.50 7.74 -7.38
N TRP A 69 -4.59 7.58 -6.43
CA TRP A 69 -4.41 8.54 -5.34
C TRP A 69 -4.05 9.94 -5.87
N VAL A 70 -3.09 9.99 -6.79
CA VAL A 70 -2.67 11.25 -7.42
C VAL A 70 -3.79 11.79 -8.30
N ALA A 71 -4.42 10.93 -9.10
CA ALA A 71 -5.49 11.35 -9.99
C ALA A 71 -6.72 11.88 -9.24
N ALA A 72 -7.02 11.38 -8.04
CA ALA A 72 -8.13 11.89 -7.23
C ALA A 72 -7.92 13.34 -6.79
N ASP A 73 -6.68 13.74 -6.52
CA ASP A 73 -6.32 15.13 -6.22
C ASP A 73 -6.48 16.01 -7.45
N GLU A 74 -5.99 15.55 -8.61
CA GLU A 74 -6.12 16.27 -9.89
C GLU A 74 -7.60 16.42 -10.31
N ILE A 75 -8.41 15.37 -10.18
CA ILE A 75 -9.86 15.40 -10.46
C ILE A 75 -10.56 16.45 -9.58
N ARG A 76 -10.10 16.63 -8.34
CA ARG A 76 -10.65 17.63 -7.43
C ARG A 76 -10.27 19.03 -7.89
N ALA A 77 -9.00 19.28 -8.19
CA ALA A 77 -8.53 20.57 -8.69
C ALA A 77 -9.28 20.97 -9.97
N LEU A 78 -9.38 20.07 -10.95
CA LEU A 78 -10.11 20.31 -12.20
C LEU A 78 -11.60 20.60 -11.98
N ARG A 79 -12.22 19.94 -10.99
CA ARG A 79 -13.61 20.20 -10.61
C ARG A 79 -13.78 21.58 -9.98
N GLU A 80 -12.85 22.00 -9.13
CA GLU A 80 -12.87 23.33 -8.52
C GLU A 80 -12.71 24.44 -9.57
N GLU A 81 -11.88 24.21 -10.59
CA GLU A 81 -11.64 25.16 -11.68
C GLU A 81 -12.81 25.25 -12.67
N SER A 82 -13.36 24.11 -13.09
CA SER A 82 -14.37 24.04 -14.16
C SER A 82 -15.82 23.98 -13.66
N GLY A 83 -16.03 23.67 -12.37
CA GLY A 83 -17.33 23.45 -11.75
C GLY A 83 -17.92 22.05 -11.97
N GLU A 84 -17.28 21.20 -12.78
CA GLU A 84 -17.71 19.83 -13.05
C GLU A 84 -16.55 18.84 -13.01
N ALA A 85 -16.80 17.60 -12.62
CA ALA A 85 -15.76 16.56 -12.63
C ALA A 85 -15.47 16.11 -14.07
N PRO A 86 -14.20 16.04 -14.50
CA PRO A 86 -13.84 15.65 -15.87
C PRO A 86 -14.28 14.21 -16.18
N ASP A 87 -14.64 13.93 -17.43
CA ASP A 87 -14.86 12.56 -17.87
C ASP A 87 -13.53 11.78 -17.97
N ALA A 88 -13.60 10.44 -18.03
CA ALA A 88 -12.39 9.62 -18.09
C ALA A 88 -11.54 9.87 -19.36
N ARG A 89 -12.16 10.36 -20.45
CA ARG A 89 -11.45 10.63 -21.70
C ARG A 89 -10.68 11.95 -21.62
N ALA A 90 -11.23 12.97 -20.99
CA ALA A 90 -10.55 14.23 -20.71
C ALA A 90 -9.32 13.98 -19.82
N LEU A 91 -9.44 13.15 -18.78
CA LEU A 91 -8.30 12.74 -17.96
C LEU A 91 -7.21 12.01 -18.77
N ALA A 92 -7.61 11.18 -19.74
CA ALA A 92 -6.67 10.51 -20.63
C ALA A 92 -6.00 11.47 -21.63
N GLU A 93 -6.74 12.48 -22.12
CA GLU A 93 -6.24 13.54 -23.00
C GLU A 93 -5.21 14.44 -22.28
N GLU A 94 -5.39 14.68 -20.98
CA GLU A 94 -4.42 15.34 -20.08
C GLU A 94 -3.20 14.44 -19.74
N GLY A 95 -3.20 13.18 -20.19
CA GLY A 95 -2.11 12.24 -19.95
C GLY A 95 -2.05 11.73 -18.51
N LEU A 96 -3.15 11.80 -17.75
CA LEU A 96 -3.20 11.42 -16.34
C LEU A 96 -3.26 9.88 -16.18
N PRO A 97 -2.29 9.22 -15.53
CA PRO A 97 -2.41 7.82 -15.17
C PRO A 97 -3.49 7.62 -14.08
N PRO A 98 -4.18 6.47 -14.06
CA PRO A 98 -4.12 5.35 -15.01
C PRO A 98 -5.07 5.51 -16.22
N PHE A 99 -5.60 6.71 -16.48
CA PHE A 99 -6.56 6.98 -17.56
C PHE A 99 -5.91 7.02 -18.94
N VAL A 100 -4.67 7.52 -19.02
CA VAL A 100 -3.88 7.53 -20.25
C VAL A 100 -3.50 6.10 -20.68
N ALA A 101 -3.67 5.80 -21.97
CA ALA A 101 -3.35 4.50 -22.55
C ALA A 101 -1.85 4.39 -22.93
N ASP A 102 -0.97 4.40 -21.94
CA ASP A 102 0.49 4.29 -22.11
C ASP A 102 1.05 2.89 -21.78
N ALA A 103 2.38 2.73 -21.82
CA ALA A 103 3.02 1.45 -21.50
C ALA A 103 2.77 1.01 -20.04
N SER A 104 2.64 1.96 -19.10
CA SER A 104 2.36 1.66 -17.70
C SER A 104 0.96 1.07 -17.55
N SER A 105 -0.05 1.69 -18.18
CA SER A 105 -1.44 1.21 -18.18
C SER A 105 -1.55 -0.21 -18.75
N GLN A 106 -0.88 -0.50 -19.88
CA GLN A 106 -0.89 -1.81 -20.52
C GLN A 106 -0.26 -2.88 -19.61
N SER A 107 0.89 -2.56 -19.00
CA SER A 107 1.57 -3.48 -18.07
C SER A 107 0.80 -3.75 -16.78
N ARG A 108 -0.20 -2.90 -16.46
CA ARG A 108 -1.02 -2.99 -15.25
C ARG A 108 -2.44 -3.49 -15.52
N GLY A 109 -2.70 -4.11 -16.68
CA GLY A 109 -4.00 -4.72 -16.98
C GLY A 109 -4.89 -3.92 -17.94
N GLY A 110 -4.38 -2.81 -18.48
CA GLY A 110 -4.96 -2.12 -19.63
C GLY A 110 -6.39 -1.61 -19.42
N HIS A 111 -6.71 -1.14 -18.21
CA HIS A 111 -8.08 -0.85 -17.77
C HIS A 111 -8.84 0.08 -18.72
N GLN A 112 -10.09 -0.29 -19.02
CA GLN A 112 -11.04 0.60 -19.68
C GLN A 112 -11.73 1.47 -18.63
N TRP A 113 -11.39 2.76 -18.62
CA TRP A 113 -11.91 3.73 -17.68
C TRP A 113 -13.19 4.41 -18.19
N SER A 114 -14.16 4.56 -17.30
CA SER A 114 -15.41 5.27 -17.55
C SER A 114 -15.85 6.02 -16.30
N ARG A 115 -16.47 7.18 -16.48
CA ARG A 115 -17.15 7.90 -15.39
C ARG A 115 -18.60 7.45 -15.33
N LEU A 116 -19.06 7.07 -14.14
CA LEU A 116 -20.44 6.66 -13.88
C LEU A 116 -21.33 7.88 -13.65
N GLU A 117 -22.65 7.71 -13.77
CA GLU A 117 -23.64 8.78 -13.55
C GLU A 117 -23.57 9.37 -12.13
N ASN A 118 -23.25 8.52 -11.15
CA ASN A 118 -23.05 8.90 -9.74
C ASN A 118 -21.70 9.61 -9.49
N GLY A 119 -20.90 9.87 -10.54
CA GLY A 119 -19.65 10.61 -10.48
C GLY A 119 -18.42 9.80 -10.07
N ALA A 120 -18.56 8.51 -9.77
CA ALA A 120 -17.43 7.61 -9.54
C ALA A 120 -16.75 7.21 -10.86
N TYR A 121 -15.50 6.78 -10.78
CA TYR A 121 -14.74 6.28 -11.92
C TYR A 121 -14.57 4.77 -11.81
N LEU A 122 -14.94 4.05 -12.87
CA LEU A 122 -14.84 2.60 -12.96
C LEU A 122 -13.81 2.23 -14.03
N GLY A 123 -12.74 1.57 -13.59
CA GLY A 123 -11.70 0.99 -14.43
C GLY A 123 -11.89 -0.52 -14.53
N ARG A 124 -12.37 -1.00 -15.68
CA ARG A 124 -12.54 -2.44 -15.94
C ARG A 124 -11.24 -3.03 -16.48
N THR A 125 -10.64 -3.94 -15.72
CA THR A 125 -9.43 -4.65 -16.16
C THR A 125 -9.68 -5.37 -17.48
N GLN A 126 -8.69 -5.34 -18.37
CA GLN A 126 -8.68 -6.14 -19.61
C GLN A 126 -7.87 -7.42 -19.45
N ASP A 127 -7.11 -7.54 -18.35
CA ASP A 127 -6.37 -8.74 -17.97
C ASP A 127 -6.55 -9.05 -16.47
N PRO A 128 -7.55 -9.86 -16.11
CA PRO A 128 -7.81 -10.26 -14.73
C PRO A 128 -6.66 -11.05 -14.07
N GLN A 129 -5.69 -11.56 -14.82
CA GLN A 129 -4.51 -12.22 -14.26
C GLN A 129 -3.46 -11.21 -13.79
N VAL A 130 -3.48 -9.99 -14.32
CA VAL A 130 -2.55 -8.91 -13.96
C VAL A 130 -3.11 -8.08 -12.81
N ALA A 131 -4.35 -7.63 -12.91
CA ALA A 131 -4.99 -6.79 -11.90
C ALA A 131 -6.52 -6.90 -11.93
N GLY A 132 -7.15 -6.70 -10.78
CA GLY A 132 -8.61 -6.56 -10.69
C GLY A 132 -9.12 -5.24 -11.26
N SER A 133 -10.44 -5.11 -11.31
CA SER A 133 -11.14 -3.87 -11.65
C SER A 133 -11.17 -2.92 -10.46
N PHE A 134 -11.10 -1.62 -10.71
CA PHE A 134 -11.04 -0.58 -9.70
C PHE A 134 -12.27 0.34 -9.79
N LEU A 135 -12.76 0.76 -8.64
CA LEU A 135 -13.77 1.81 -8.50
C LEU A 135 -13.19 2.92 -7.62
N VAL A 136 -13.26 4.16 -8.07
CA VAL A 136 -12.79 5.33 -7.32
C VAL A 136 -13.92 6.30 -7.11
N ILE A 137 -14.15 6.65 -5.85
CA ILE A 137 -15.11 7.65 -5.42
C ILE A 137 -14.30 8.85 -4.93
N VAL A 138 -14.42 9.97 -5.64
CA VAL A 138 -13.74 11.23 -5.28
C VAL A 138 -14.73 12.14 -4.55
N PRO A 139 -14.59 12.36 -3.23
CA PRO A 139 -15.47 13.21 -2.46
C PRO A 139 -15.46 14.66 -2.95
N VAL A 140 -16.58 15.36 -2.74
CA VAL A 140 -16.68 16.81 -3.01
C VAL A 140 -16.02 17.62 -1.89
N ALA A 141 -15.97 17.10 -0.67
CA ALA A 141 -15.33 17.77 0.45
C ALA A 141 -13.80 17.81 0.28
N ALA A 142 -13.20 19.00 0.44
CA ALA A 142 -11.80 19.24 0.16
C ALA A 142 -10.82 18.51 1.12
N ASP A 143 -11.28 18.13 2.31
CA ASP A 143 -10.51 17.39 3.31
C ASP A 143 -10.79 15.88 3.31
N ALA A 144 -11.79 15.43 2.53
CA ALA A 144 -12.14 14.03 2.46
C ALA A 144 -11.22 13.28 1.50
N GLN A 145 -10.79 12.11 1.95
CA GLN A 145 -9.89 11.24 1.23
C GLN A 145 -10.68 10.36 0.23
N ALA A 146 -10.12 10.06 -0.94
CA ALA A 146 -10.82 9.26 -1.96
C ALA A 146 -11.01 7.80 -1.50
N ASP A 147 -12.17 7.22 -1.81
CA ASP A 147 -12.40 5.81 -1.54
C ASP A 147 -12.09 5.00 -2.79
N ILE A 148 -11.14 4.07 -2.66
CA ILE A 148 -10.70 3.19 -3.75
C ILE A 148 -11.10 1.76 -3.40
N TRP A 149 -11.80 1.11 -4.33
CA TRP A 149 -12.28 -0.25 -4.18
C TRP A 149 -11.73 -1.14 -5.28
N LEU A 150 -11.48 -2.40 -4.95
CA LEU A 150 -10.98 -3.44 -5.85
C LEU A 150 -11.97 -4.59 -5.94
N ARG A 151 -12.14 -5.11 -7.16
CA ARG A 151 -12.84 -6.36 -7.43
C ARG A 151 -12.05 -7.19 -8.44
N ARG A 152 -11.58 -8.36 -8.03
CA ARG A 152 -10.71 -9.23 -8.84
C ARG A 152 -11.45 -10.18 -9.77
N ASP A 153 -12.75 -10.38 -9.57
CA ASP A 153 -13.53 -11.18 -10.51
C ASP A 153 -13.75 -10.43 -11.85
N SER A 154 -14.03 -11.20 -12.89
CA SER A 154 -14.29 -10.67 -14.24
C SER A 154 -15.70 -10.07 -14.39
N ALA A 155 -16.49 -10.06 -13.32
CA ALA A 155 -17.89 -9.66 -13.31
C ALA A 155 -18.09 -8.26 -12.70
N ALA A 156 -17.06 -7.40 -12.74
CA ALA A 156 -17.12 -6.03 -12.26
C ALA A 156 -18.16 -5.20 -13.03
N MET A 157 -19.38 -5.20 -12.51
CA MET A 157 -20.49 -4.36 -12.95
C MET A 157 -20.42 -2.99 -12.26
N ALA A 158 -20.99 -1.98 -12.91
CA ALA A 158 -21.19 -0.70 -12.25
C ALA A 158 -22.15 -0.92 -11.08
N PRO A 159 -21.80 -0.47 -9.86
CA PRO A 159 -22.68 -0.63 -8.71
C PRO A 159 -23.88 0.32 -8.82
N ASP A 160 -25.05 -0.13 -8.38
CA ASP A 160 -26.30 0.65 -8.39
C ASP A 160 -26.25 1.82 -7.41
N ALA A 161 -25.51 1.65 -6.31
CA ALA A 161 -25.27 2.67 -5.28
C ALA A 161 -23.82 2.62 -4.78
N LEU A 162 -23.35 3.74 -4.22
CA LEU A 162 -21.99 3.90 -3.73
C LEU A 162 -21.86 3.77 -2.21
N ASP A 163 -22.92 3.39 -1.50
CA ASP A 163 -22.83 3.10 -0.08
C ASP A 163 -22.05 1.80 0.17
N ASN A 164 -21.37 1.74 1.31
CA ASN A 164 -20.48 0.63 1.64
C ASN A 164 -21.20 -0.72 1.62
N ASP A 165 -22.43 -0.81 2.13
CA ASP A 165 -23.16 -2.08 2.21
C ASP A 165 -23.46 -2.63 0.81
N THR A 166 -23.90 -1.77 -0.12
CA THR A 166 -24.12 -2.15 -1.53
C THR A 166 -22.84 -2.59 -2.21
N LEU A 167 -21.73 -1.87 -2.00
CA LEU A 167 -20.44 -2.20 -2.60
C LEU A 167 -19.92 -3.55 -2.08
N ILE A 168 -19.98 -3.77 -0.77
CA ILE A 168 -19.59 -5.02 -0.11
C ILE A 168 -20.45 -6.18 -0.60
N ALA A 169 -21.78 -6.01 -0.67
CA ALA A 169 -22.70 -7.03 -1.17
C ALA A 169 -22.44 -7.37 -2.65
N ALA A 170 -21.99 -6.40 -3.44
CA ALA A 170 -21.58 -6.58 -4.82
C ALA A 170 -20.14 -7.15 -4.98
N GLY A 171 -19.46 -7.48 -3.88
CA GLY A 171 -18.13 -8.11 -3.89
C GLY A 171 -16.96 -7.15 -4.08
N TRP A 172 -17.19 -5.84 -3.91
CA TRP A 172 -16.11 -4.86 -3.86
C TRP A 172 -15.42 -4.90 -2.51
N GLN A 173 -14.10 -4.76 -2.52
CA GLN A 173 -13.29 -4.65 -1.31
C GLN A 173 -12.60 -3.28 -1.27
N GLN A 174 -12.73 -2.57 -0.15
CA GLN A 174 -12.12 -1.25 0.04
C GLN A 174 -10.61 -1.40 0.27
N ILE A 175 -9.81 -0.64 -0.47
CA ILE A 175 -8.37 -0.57 -0.24
C ILE A 175 -8.12 0.47 0.86
N VAL A 176 -7.46 0.04 1.94
CA VAL A 176 -7.13 0.87 3.09
C VAL A 176 -5.62 0.94 3.28
N THR A 177 -5.13 2.11 3.69
CA THR A 177 -3.70 2.30 3.98
C THR A 177 -3.50 2.39 5.49
N HIS A 178 -3.05 1.31 6.12
CA HIS A 178 -2.68 1.36 7.53
C HIS A 178 -1.26 1.90 7.69
N TYR A 179 -1.12 2.97 8.47
CA TYR A 179 0.17 3.38 8.98
C TYR A 179 0.41 2.70 10.32
N ASP A 180 1.33 1.74 10.37
CA ASP A 180 1.91 1.30 11.64
C ASP A 180 2.42 2.54 12.38
N ALA A 181 1.88 2.81 13.56
CA ALA A 181 2.21 3.95 14.42
C ALA A 181 3.61 3.83 15.06
N GLY A 182 4.62 3.43 14.28
CA GLY A 182 5.98 3.17 14.73
C GLY A 182 7.00 4.28 14.43
N VAL A 183 6.67 5.31 13.64
CA VAL A 183 7.65 6.34 13.26
C VAL A 183 7.02 7.73 13.22
N THR A 184 6.63 8.26 14.38
CA THR A 184 6.70 9.72 14.59
C THR A 184 7.75 9.98 15.66
N ARG A 185 8.90 10.52 15.22
CA ARG A 185 9.86 11.14 16.14
C ARG A 185 9.10 12.20 16.91
N GLN A 186 8.99 12.03 18.23
CA GLN A 186 8.65 13.12 19.12
C GLN A 186 9.73 14.20 18.97
N HIS A 187 9.44 15.23 18.18
CA HIS A 187 10.12 16.51 18.31
C HIS A 187 9.71 17.08 19.68
N ARG A 188 10.55 16.83 20.69
CA ARG A 188 10.45 17.54 21.96
C ARG A 188 11.19 18.86 21.80
N HIS A 189 10.44 19.95 21.97
CA HIS A 189 10.92 21.33 22.09
C HIS A 189 11.93 21.48 23.22
#